data_AF-A0A7X7X8M8-F1
#
_entry.id   AF-A0A7X7X8M8-F1
#
_cell.length_a   1.000
_cell.length_b   1.000
_cell.length_c   1.000
_cell.angle_alpha   90.00
_cell.angle_beta   90.00
_cell.angle_gamma   90.00
#
_symmetry.space_group_name_H-M   'P 1'
#
loop_
_entity.id
_entity.type
_entity.pdbx_description
1 polymer ?
#
loop_
_entity_poly.entity_id
_entity_poly.type
_entity_poly.pdbx_seq_one_letter_code
_entity_poly.pdbx_strand_id
1 'polypeptide(L)'
;MNPAEANLREAKRQALLGQLSAAEAALRANLDLDCAEVTARVHMQRALAHIQEAAVAVSGVGRARTVWQLVEDLTKLKRDADGLRQESSGCTAIKTGR
;
A
#
# COMPACT_ATOMS: atom_id res chain seq x y z
N MET A 1 -11.78 15.50 14.16
CA MET A 1 -11.68 16.01 12.78
C MET A 1 -13.07 16.03 12.19
N ASN A 2 -13.49 17.13 11.57
CA ASN A 2 -14.80 17.20 10.92
C ASN A 2 -14.75 16.36 9.62
N PRO A 3 -15.80 15.59 9.27
CA PRO A 3 -15.87 14.84 8.01
C PRO A 3 -15.54 15.68 6.76
N ALA A 4 -15.88 16.96 6.74
CA ALA A 4 -15.52 17.85 5.62
C ALA A 4 -13.99 18.03 5.47
N GLU A 5 -13.27 18.15 6.59
CA GLU A 5 -11.81 18.28 6.59
C GLU A 5 -11.12 16.97 6.19
N ALA A 6 -11.68 15.83 6.60
CA ALA A 6 -11.20 14.51 6.21
C ALA A 6 -11.34 14.30 4.70
N ASN A 7 -12.50 14.64 4.14
CA ASN A 7 -12.76 14.55 2.71
C ASN A 7 -11.83 15.47 1.89
N LEU A 8 -11.59 16.70 2.37
CA LEU A 8 -10.66 17.61 1.71
C LEU A 8 -9.22 17.09 1.71
N ARG A 9 -8.76 16.50 2.83
CA ARG A 9 -7.43 15.88 2.92
C ARG A 9 -7.31 14.69 1.97
N GLU A 10 -8.32 13.85 1.91
CA GLU A 10 -8.34 12.70 1.01
C GLU A 10 -8.35 13.14 -0.46
N ALA A 11 -9.14 14.15 -0.82
CA ALA A 11 -9.15 14.71 -2.19
C ALA A 11 -7.76 15.26 -2.59
N LYS A 12 -7.10 16.00 -1.69
CA LYS A 12 -5.73 16.48 -1.92
C LYS A 12 -4.73 15.34 -2.07
N ARG A 13 -4.86 14.29 -1.26
CA ARG A 13 -4.02 13.09 -1.32
C ARG A 13 -4.16 12.38 -2.67
N GLN A 14 -5.39 12.21 -3.15
CA GLN A 14 -5.68 11.60 -4.45
C GLN A 14 -5.14 12.45 -5.61
N ALA A 15 -5.31 13.76 -5.56
CA ALA A 15 -4.74 14.66 -6.56
C ALA A 15 -3.20 14.53 -6.63
N LEU A 16 -2.53 14.48 -5.48
CA LEU A 16 -1.09 14.30 -5.41
C LEU A 16 -0.63 12.94 -5.98
N LEU A 17 -1.35 11.86 -5.69
CA LEU A 17 -1.06 10.55 -6.29
C LEU A 17 -1.21 10.56 -7.81
N GLY A 18 -2.24 11.25 -8.33
CA GLY A 18 -2.40 11.44 -9.77
C GLY A 18 -1.23 12.20 -10.40
N GLN A 19 -0.74 13.25 -9.75
CA GLN A 19 0.43 14.01 -10.21
C GLN A 19 1.71 13.16 -10.21
N LEU A 20 1.95 12.38 -9.16
CA LEU A 20 3.10 11.48 -9.08
C LEU A 20 3.06 10.41 -10.18
N SER A 21 1.88 9.83 -10.44
CA SER A 21 1.70 8.84 -11.50
C SER A 21 1.97 9.43 -12.89
N ALA A 22 1.49 10.65 -13.16
CA ALA A 22 1.76 11.34 -14.42
C ALA A 22 3.25 11.66 -14.61
N ALA A 23 3.93 12.12 -13.55
CA ALA A 23 5.37 12.40 -13.58
C ALA A 23 6.21 11.12 -13.80
N GLU A 24 5.84 10.02 -13.14
CA GLU A 24 6.46 8.71 -13.34
C GLU A 24 6.34 8.24 -14.80
N ALA A 25 5.14 8.32 -15.38
CA ALA A 25 4.89 7.94 -16.76
C ALA A 25 5.72 8.78 -17.74
N ALA A 26 5.79 10.09 -17.53
CA ALA A 26 6.61 10.99 -18.35
C ALA A 26 8.11 10.66 -18.27
N LEU A 27 8.63 10.39 -17.07
CA LEU A 27 10.05 10.02 -16.90
C LEU A 27 10.39 8.68 -17.54
N ARG A 28 9.52 7.67 -17.40
CA ARG A 28 9.70 6.37 -18.07
C ARG A 28 9.74 6.54 -19.59
N ALA A 29 8.78 7.27 -20.15
CA ALA A 29 8.76 7.54 -21.58
C ALA A 29 10.04 8.22 -22.05
N ASN A 30 10.60 9.16 -21.28
CA ASN A 30 11.87 9.80 -21.63
C ASN A 30 13.09 8.86 -21.54
N LEU A 31 13.10 7.94 -20.57
CA LEU A 31 14.15 6.93 -20.45
C LEU A 31 14.11 5.91 -21.61
N ASP A 32 12.92 5.61 -22.13
CA ASP A 32 12.71 4.66 -23.23
C ASP A 32 13.17 5.22 -24.59
N LEU A 33 13.26 6.55 -24.74
CA LEU A 33 13.68 7.20 -26.00
C LEU A 33 15.17 6.98 -26.32
N ASP A 34 15.96 6.45 -25.38
CA ASP A 34 17.39 6.15 -25.44
C ASP A 34 18.30 7.28 -25.97
N CYS A 35 17.75 8.48 -26.11
CA CYS A 35 18.41 9.66 -26.67
C CYS A 35 19.04 10.57 -25.60
N ALA A 36 18.88 10.23 -24.32
CA ALA A 36 19.44 10.98 -23.22
C ALA A 36 20.92 10.62 -23.00
N GLU A 37 21.77 11.64 -22.89
CA GLU A 37 23.15 11.48 -22.43
C GLU A 37 23.20 10.75 -21.07
N VAL A 38 24.30 10.05 -20.80
CA VAL A 38 24.48 9.22 -19.59
C VAL A 38 24.14 9.99 -18.31
N THR A 39 24.59 11.24 -18.20
CA THR A 39 24.30 12.10 -17.03
C THR A 39 22.81 12.40 -16.89
N ALA A 40 22.13 12.76 -17.99
CA ALA A 40 20.69 13.02 -17.98
C ALA A 40 19.90 11.76 -17.58
N ARG A 41 20.29 10.60 -18.09
CA ARG A 41 19.69 9.30 -17.73
C ARG A 41 19.80 8.98 -16.25
N VAL A 42 20.99 9.17 -15.65
CA VAL A 42 21.19 8.96 -14.21
C VAL A 42 20.31 9.89 -13.38
N HIS A 43 20.20 11.16 -13.77
CA HIS A 43 19.31 12.10 -13.08
C HIS A 43 17.84 11.72 -13.20
N MET A 44 17.39 11.27 -14.37
CA MET A 44 16.02 10.80 -14.59
C MET A 44 15.70 9.54 -13.77
N GLN A 45 16.64 8.59 -13.68
CA GLN A 45 16.50 7.40 -12.83
C GLN A 45 16.42 7.77 -11.34
N ARG A 46 17.22 8.73 -10.88
CA ARG A 46 17.15 9.24 -9.51
C ARG A 46 15.81 9.93 -9.24
N ALA A 47 15.32 10.73 -10.19
CA ALA A 47 14.00 11.36 -10.08
C ALA A 47 12.87 10.32 -10.01
N LEU A 48 12.96 9.25 -10.80
CA LEU A 48 12.01 8.14 -10.77
C LEU A 48 11.96 7.46 -9.39
N ALA A 49 13.11 7.19 -8.78
CA ALA A 49 13.18 6.62 -7.43
C ALA A 49 12.50 7.52 -6.39
N HIS A 50 12.76 8.84 -6.42
CA HIS A 50 12.11 9.79 -5.50
C HIS A 50 10.59 9.88 -5.69
N ILE A 51 10.08 9.77 -6.92
CA ILE A 51 8.63 9.75 -7.18
C ILE A 51 8.00 8.49 -6.58
N GLN A 52 8.65 7.35 -6.71
CA GLN A 52 8.18 6.09 -6.11
C GLN A 52 8.17 6.16 -4.58
N GLU A 53 9.23 6.70 -3.97
CA GLU A 53 9.30 6.96 -2.53
C GLU A 53 8.17 7.90 -2.07
N ALA A 54 7.93 8.98 -2.81
CA ALA A 54 6.85 9.92 -2.53
C ALA A 54 5.47 9.25 -2.65
N ALA A 55 5.24 8.41 -3.66
CA ALA A 55 3.98 7.69 -3.84
C ALA A 55 3.70 6.74 -2.67
N VAL A 56 4.72 6.03 -2.17
CA VAL A 56 4.63 5.17 -0.98
C VAL A 56 4.31 6.02 0.26
N ALA A 57 5.03 7.12 0.47
CA ALA A 57 4.80 8.00 1.60
C ALA A 57 3.37 8.57 1.62
N VAL A 58 2.89 9.06 0.49
CA VAL A 58 1.55 9.64 0.32
C VAL A 58 0.44 8.57 0.43
N SER A 59 0.70 7.34 0.02
CA SER A 59 -0.23 6.22 0.17
C SER A 59 -0.30 5.72 1.62
N GLY A 60 0.82 5.81 2.35
CA GLY A 60 0.97 5.34 3.72
C GLY A 60 0.56 6.33 4.81
N VAL A 61 0.27 7.60 4.48
CA VAL A 61 -0.17 8.61 5.47
C VAL A 61 -1.41 8.11 6.21
N GLY A 62 -1.32 7.97 7.53
CA GLY A 62 -2.42 7.47 8.38
C GLY A 62 -2.60 5.95 8.38
N ARG A 63 -1.80 5.20 7.62
CA ARG A 63 -1.77 3.71 7.60
C ARG A 63 -0.43 3.13 8.07
N ALA A 64 0.53 3.99 8.42
CA ALA A 64 1.77 3.56 9.03
C ALA A 64 1.48 2.88 10.36
N ARG A 65 1.85 1.60 10.47
CA ARG A 65 1.81 0.84 11.71
C ARG A 65 3.21 0.81 12.30
N THR A 66 3.30 0.93 13.62
CA THR A 66 4.53 0.55 14.31
C THR A 66 4.75 -0.96 14.19
N VAL A 67 5.99 -1.40 14.33
CA VAL A 67 6.31 -2.85 14.38
C VAL A 67 5.47 -3.54 15.47
N TRP A 68 5.28 -2.87 16.61
CA TRP A 68 4.43 -3.37 17.69
C TRP A 68 2.97 -3.55 17.30
N GLN A 69 2.37 -2.55 16.64
CA GLN A 69 0.99 -2.64 16.14
C GLN A 69 0.84 -3.79 15.13
N LEU A 70 1.84 -3.98 14.25
CA LEU A 70 1.85 -5.10 13.31
C LEU A 70 1.92 -6.47 14.01
N VAL A 71 2.76 -6.60 15.04
CA VAL A 71 2.88 -7.85 15.82
C VAL A 71 1.55 -8.17 16.52
N GLU A 72 0.88 -7.16 17.08
CA GLU A 72 -0.41 -7.32 17.72
C GLU A 72 -1.50 -7.75 16.71
N ASP A 73 -1.59 -7.06 15.57
CA ASP A 73 -2.51 -7.39 14.47
C ASP A 73 -2.33 -8.84 14.02
N LEU A 74 -1.08 -9.26 13.77
CA LEU A 74 -0.75 -10.61 13.32
C LEU A 74 -1.07 -11.66 14.37
N THR A 75 -0.83 -11.35 15.65
CA THR A 75 -1.14 -12.25 16.76
C THR A 75 -2.65 -12.45 16.89
N LYS A 76 -3.43 -11.38 16.76
CA LYS A 76 -4.89 -11.44 16.77
C LYS A 76 -5.41 -12.28 15.59
N LEU A 77 -4.92 -11.99 14.39
CA LEU A 77 -5.30 -12.73 13.18
C LEU A 77 -5.00 -14.23 13.29
N LYS A 78 -3.88 -14.60 13.91
CA LYS A 78 -3.54 -16.00 14.19
C LYS A 78 -4.56 -16.65 15.13
N ARG A 79 -4.93 -15.99 16.24
CA ARG A 79 -5.94 -16.52 17.17
C ARG A 79 -7.31 -16.70 16.50
N ASP A 80 -7.71 -15.71 15.70
CA ASP A 80 -8.98 -15.75 14.97
C ASP A 80 -8.99 -16.91 13.96
N ALA A 81 -7.89 -17.11 13.23
CA ALA A 81 -7.72 -18.24 12.32
C ALA A 81 -7.75 -19.60 13.04
N ASP A 82 -7.07 -19.71 14.19
CA ASP A 82 -7.07 -20.93 15.00
C ASP A 82 -8.47 -21.26 15.56
N GLY A 83 -9.24 -20.24 15.97
CA GLY A 83 -10.63 -20.36 16.39
C GLY A 83 -11.54 -20.89 15.28
N LEU A 84 -11.47 -20.29 14.09
CA LEU A 84 -12.22 -20.76 12.92
C LEU A 84 -11.88 -22.22 12.54
N ARG A 85 -10.62 -22.63 12.68
CA ARG A 85 -10.20 -24.02 12.44
C ARG A 85 -10.81 -24.99 13.46
N GLN A 86 -10.89 -24.60 14.74
CA GLN A 86 -11.54 -25.43 15.76
C GLN A 86 -13.05 -25.55 15.56
N GLU A 87 -13.72 -24.46 15.20
CA GLU A 87 -15.16 -24.45 14.88
C GLU A 87 -15.48 -25.34 13.67
N SER A 88 -14.64 -25.29 12.63
CA SER A 88 -14.78 -26.17 11.46
C SER A 88 -14.52 -27.65 11.76
N SER A 89 -13.76 -27.97 12.81
CA SER A 89 -13.47 -29.33 13.23
C SER A 89 -14.53 -29.90 14.19
N GLY A 90 -15.22 -29.03 14.94
CA GLY A 90 -16.33 -29.41 15.83
C GLY A 90 -17.64 -29.71 15.11
N CYS A 91 -17.85 -29.14 13.91
CA CYS A 91 -19.07 -29.33 13.12
C CYS A 91 -19.16 -30.71 12.43
N THR A 92 -18.08 -31.50 12.41
CA THR A 92 -18.04 -32.81 11.72
C THR A 92 -18.41 -34.00 12.62
N ALA A 93 -18.66 -33.80 13.91
CA ALA A 93 -18.88 -34.89 14.87
C ALA A 93 -20.36 -35.23 15.18
N ILE A 94 -21.33 -34.67 14.46
CA ILE A 94 -22.76 -34.98 14.66
C ILE A 94 -23.43 -35.40 13.36
N LYS A 95 -23.23 -36.67 12.97
CA LYS A 95 -24.26 -37.57 12.42
C LYS A 95 -23.60 -38.87 11.95
N THR A 96 -23.79 -39.94 12.72
CA THR A 96 -24.38 -41.20 12.23
C THR A 96 -24.66 -42.08 13.44
N GLY A 97 -25.88 -41.94 13.98
CA GLY A 97 -26.51 -42.96 14.80
C GLY A 97 -27.73 -43.48 14.05
N ARG A 98 -27.64 -44.71 13.55
CA ARG A 98 -28.73 -45.68 13.54
C ARG A 98 -28.20 -47.07 13.24
#